data_AF-A0A428ZZ14-F1
#
_entry.id   AF-A0A428ZZ14-F1
#
_cell.length_a   1.000
_cell.length_b   1.000
_cell.length_c   1.000
_cell.angle_alpha   90.00
_cell.angle_beta   90.00
_cell.angle_gamma   90.00
#
_symmetry.space_group_name_H-M   'P 1'
#
loop_
_entity.id
_entity.type
_entity.pdbx_description
1 polymer ?
#
loop_
_entity_poly.entity_id
_entity_poly.type
_entity_poly.pdbx_seq_one_letter_code
_entity_poly.pdbx_strand_id
1 'polypeptide(L)'
;MTYSVWHRGYGIALNLTEEDLGHPEYPGLLDEIYRNYQPDLLYCLEAHKSDGFICPGFMTIRKINGRPHAMHVTKGERAETEAESDLHKALKEYTANVAMREGFSAAQEERPRHGKRRTDVTVEGAEGRRLGYEIQISAIATGTVDQRTRIAREDGLTPLWLVNNENAIPIDRAPWARLNVQGWRDVTDRAALPVRGGVKQLHMSTCDWNSPTPCPKQGHGRCGGRHGAWEPSRGLYYDDVIRRTATGELVPLYMPHSSGRRGWHMWVTPADKDEFLDGCPEPLPGQPITLAVIGEELPLVPQPIDWSCHYGEETGIRAELSRPRDDEMPIDASLWHSHAALPEFSRTYVVDEFVIPGDLVAARRTFAQALAHCEDMTSGLPSGADIAAGRAEITEEQRGRLDEVRSRCRRIAEELSAHPWWETVEDRPAARQALLVAADRGSWVSPA
;
A
#
# COMPACT_ATOMS: atom_id res chain seq x y z
N MET A 1 5.91 4.44 -23.42
CA MET A 1 6.30 3.50 -24.50
C MET A 1 6.74 4.34 -25.68
N THR A 2 7.66 3.87 -26.50
CA THR A 2 8.10 4.58 -27.71
C THR A 2 8.25 3.59 -28.88
N TYR A 3 8.15 4.11 -30.10
CA TYR A 3 8.37 3.36 -31.33
C TYR A 3 9.81 3.51 -31.83
N SER A 4 10.67 4.23 -31.11
CA SER A 4 12.01 4.57 -31.57
C SER A 4 13.03 4.39 -30.46
N VAL A 5 14.11 3.67 -30.75
CA VAL A 5 15.16 3.31 -29.76
C VAL A 5 16.55 3.36 -30.37
N TRP A 6 17.55 3.63 -29.54
CA TRP A 6 18.94 3.57 -29.94
C TRP A 6 19.53 2.18 -29.69
N HIS A 7 20.13 1.58 -30.71
CA HIS A 7 20.87 0.31 -30.58
C HIS A 7 22.35 0.59 -30.38
N ARG A 8 22.86 0.36 -29.17
CA ARG A 8 24.24 0.71 -28.78
C ARG A 8 25.31 -0.12 -29.50
N GLY A 9 25.06 -1.41 -29.74
CA GLY A 9 26.04 -2.30 -30.40
C GLY A 9 26.41 -1.86 -31.82
N TYR A 10 25.40 -1.54 -32.63
CA TYR A 10 25.57 -1.03 -34.00
C TYR A 10 25.66 0.50 -34.09
N GLY A 11 25.30 1.24 -33.04
CA GLY A 11 25.33 2.71 -33.05
C GLY A 11 24.30 3.35 -33.98
N ILE A 12 23.08 2.79 -34.04
CA ILE A 12 22.01 3.21 -34.96
C ILE A 12 20.68 3.43 -34.24
N ALA A 13 19.80 4.25 -34.84
CA ALA A 13 18.45 4.50 -34.34
C ALA A 13 17.44 3.59 -35.05
N LEU A 14 16.71 2.77 -34.31
CA LEU A 14 15.74 1.82 -34.83
C LEU A 14 14.34 2.43 -34.85
N ASN A 15 13.61 2.20 -35.93
CA ASN A 15 12.18 2.50 -36.04
C ASN A 15 11.34 1.22 -35.96
N LEU A 16 10.71 0.97 -34.81
CA LEU A 16 9.93 -0.24 -34.55
C LEU A 16 8.59 -0.28 -35.30
N THR A 17 8.22 0.77 -36.04
CA THR A 17 7.05 0.74 -36.92
C THR A 17 7.32 0.11 -38.28
N GLU A 18 8.59 -0.02 -38.67
CA GLU A 18 9.02 -0.61 -39.95
C GLU A 18 9.42 -2.08 -39.77
N GLU A 19 9.16 -2.92 -40.78
CA GLU A 19 9.47 -4.36 -40.71
C GLU A 19 10.99 -4.64 -40.62
N ASP A 20 11.81 -3.78 -41.22
CA ASP A 20 13.28 -3.84 -41.22
C ASP A 20 13.92 -2.94 -40.16
N LEU A 21 13.11 -2.41 -39.24
CA LEU A 21 13.51 -1.44 -38.23
C LEU A 21 14.09 -0.13 -38.79
N GLY A 22 13.86 0.18 -40.07
CA GLY A 22 14.43 1.33 -40.78
C GLY A 22 15.82 1.09 -41.35
N HIS A 23 16.32 -0.15 -41.31
CA HIS A 23 17.67 -0.51 -41.72
C HIS A 23 17.69 -1.79 -42.58
N PRO A 24 17.42 -1.67 -43.89
CA PRO A 24 17.38 -2.82 -44.81
C PRO A 24 18.73 -3.56 -44.93
N GLU A 25 19.84 -2.91 -44.55
CA GLU A 25 21.18 -3.51 -44.52
C GLU A 25 21.41 -4.52 -43.39
N TYR A 26 20.51 -4.60 -42.39
CA TYR A 26 20.58 -5.56 -41.28
C TYR A 26 19.35 -6.49 -41.28
N PRO A 27 19.26 -7.45 -42.23
CA PRO A 27 18.11 -8.35 -42.31
C PRO A 27 18.00 -9.25 -41.07
N GLY A 28 16.82 -9.28 -40.45
CA GLY A 28 16.56 -10.09 -39.26
C GLY A 28 17.08 -9.49 -37.95
N LEU A 29 17.46 -8.20 -37.93
CA LEU A 29 17.97 -7.49 -36.76
C LEU A 29 17.03 -7.59 -35.54
N LEU A 30 15.71 -7.57 -35.75
CA LEU A 30 14.75 -7.74 -34.67
C LEU A 30 14.87 -9.11 -33.97
N ASP A 31 15.04 -10.18 -34.75
CA ASP A 31 15.22 -11.55 -34.21
C ASP A 31 16.59 -11.75 -33.57
N GLU A 32 17.61 -11.02 -34.05
CA GLU A 32 18.92 -10.95 -33.41
C GLU A 32 18.83 -10.25 -32.06
N ILE A 33 18.16 -9.10 -31.99
CA ILE A 33 17.91 -8.37 -30.74
C ILE A 33 17.17 -9.26 -29.75
N TYR A 34 16.12 -9.98 -30.16
CA TYR A 34 15.41 -10.90 -29.27
C TYR A 34 16.28 -12.05 -28.76
N ARG A 35 17.15 -12.63 -29.62
CA ARG A 35 18.03 -13.74 -29.24
C ARG A 35 19.16 -13.31 -28.32
N ASN A 36 19.74 -12.14 -28.56
CA ASN A 36 20.97 -11.68 -27.91
C ASN A 36 20.75 -10.43 -27.03
N TYR A 37 19.50 -10.16 -26.61
CA TYR A 37 19.19 -8.98 -25.81
C TYR A 37 20.04 -8.92 -24.54
N GLN A 38 20.66 -7.77 -24.29
CA GLN A 38 21.33 -7.41 -23.04
C GLN A 38 20.69 -6.13 -22.49
N PRO A 39 20.63 -5.94 -21.15
CA PRO A 39 20.00 -4.75 -20.55
C PRO A 39 20.54 -3.41 -21.09
N ASP A 40 21.80 -3.34 -21.52
CA ASP A 40 22.44 -2.14 -22.08
C ASP A 40 22.52 -2.12 -23.62
N LEU A 41 21.81 -3.01 -24.30
CA LEU A 41 21.81 -3.06 -25.76
C LEU A 41 21.01 -1.91 -26.37
N LEU A 42 19.90 -1.54 -25.73
CA LEU A 42 18.94 -0.56 -26.23
C LEU A 42 18.79 0.61 -25.26
N TYR A 43 18.80 1.83 -25.81
CA TYR A 43 18.69 3.08 -25.06
C TYR A 43 17.50 3.90 -25.57
N CYS A 44 16.90 4.69 -24.68
CA CYS A 44 16.00 5.76 -25.09
C CYS A 44 16.81 6.78 -25.93
N LEU A 45 16.26 7.24 -27.06
CA LEU A 45 16.96 8.18 -27.96
C LEU A 45 17.29 9.52 -27.30
N GLU A 46 16.45 9.97 -26.37
CA GLU A 46 16.69 11.21 -25.61
C GLU A 46 17.84 11.06 -24.61
N ALA A 47 17.94 9.91 -23.94
CA ALA A 47 19.06 9.58 -23.06
C ALA A 47 20.39 9.42 -23.82
N HIS A 48 20.34 9.07 -25.11
CA HIS A 48 21.54 9.03 -25.94
C HIS A 48 22.04 10.43 -26.36
N LYS A 49 21.14 11.40 -26.59
CA LYS A 49 21.51 12.74 -27.08
C LYS A 49 21.93 13.72 -25.98
N SER A 50 21.45 13.55 -24.75
CA SER A 50 21.67 14.49 -23.66
C SER A 50 22.81 14.04 -22.76
N ASP A 51 23.99 14.67 -22.89
CA ASP A 51 25.11 14.49 -21.96
C ASP A 51 24.65 14.86 -20.53
N GLY A 52 24.53 13.85 -19.66
CA GLY A 52 24.10 14.02 -18.27
C GLY A 52 22.66 13.57 -17.93
N PHE A 53 21.89 13.06 -18.89
CA PHE A 53 20.58 12.46 -18.61
C PHE A 53 20.69 10.95 -18.34
N ILE A 54 20.41 10.53 -17.11
CA ILE A 54 20.38 9.10 -16.73
C ILE A 54 18.96 8.58 -16.95
N CYS A 55 18.78 7.70 -17.94
CA CYS A 55 17.52 7.02 -18.17
C CYS A 55 17.15 6.13 -16.95
N PRO A 56 15.91 6.19 -16.42
CA PRO A 56 15.54 5.48 -15.19
C PRO A 56 15.42 3.95 -15.35
N GLY A 57 15.55 3.38 -16.56
CA GLY A 57 15.44 1.95 -16.83
C GLY A 57 16.09 1.52 -18.15
N PHE A 58 16.30 0.21 -18.32
CA PHE A 58 16.79 -0.40 -19.56
C PHE A 58 15.68 -0.41 -20.63
N MET A 59 15.96 -0.52 -21.93
CA MET A 59 14.90 -0.60 -22.95
C MET A 59 14.75 -2.02 -23.49
N THR A 60 13.54 -2.60 -23.44
CA THR A 60 13.23 -3.85 -24.15
C THR A 60 12.25 -3.60 -25.28
N ILE A 61 12.25 -4.49 -26.28
CA ILE A 61 11.21 -4.56 -27.29
C ILE A 61 10.22 -5.66 -26.87
N ARG A 62 8.93 -5.36 -26.91
CA ARG A 62 7.85 -6.33 -26.67
C ARG A 62 6.86 -6.28 -27.82
N LYS A 63 6.36 -7.44 -28.27
CA LYS A 63 5.26 -7.50 -29.24
C LYS A 63 3.94 -7.25 -28.53
N ILE A 64 3.27 -6.15 -28.85
CA ILE A 64 1.90 -5.85 -28.42
C ILE A 64 1.03 -5.90 -29.67
N ASN A 65 0.01 -6.76 -29.68
CA ASN A 65 -0.85 -7.00 -30.85
C ASN A 65 -0.06 -7.33 -32.14
N GLY A 66 1.01 -8.13 -32.00
CA GLY A 66 1.88 -8.53 -33.11
C GLY A 66 2.92 -7.49 -33.54
N ARG A 67 2.89 -6.26 -33.00
CA ARG A 67 3.81 -5.18 -33.36
C ARG A 67 4.89 -4.94 -32.29
N PRO A 68 6.16 -4.78 -32.65
CA PRO A 68 7.23 -4.51 -31.70
C PRO A 68 7.10 -3.08 -31.15
N HIS A 69 7.13 -2.93 -29.83
CA HIS A 69 7.14 -1.64 -29.13
C HIS A 69 8.28 -1.63 -28.13
N ALA A 70 8.95 -0.48 -28.00
CA ALA A 70 9.96 -0.33 -26.98
C ALA A 70 9.38 0.24 -25.69
N MET A 71 9.86 -0.33 -24.60
CA MET A 71 9.43 0.00 -23.26
C MET A 71 10.63 0.06 -22.33
N HIS A 72 10.60 1.05 -21.44
CA HIS A 72 11.47 1.04 -20.27
C HIS A 72 11.12 -0.18 -19.43
N VAL A 73 12.12 -1.04 -19.26
CA VAL A 73 12.21 -2.13 -18.31
C VAL A 73 12.66 -1.51 -17.00
N THR A 74 11.85 -1.69 -15.97
CA THR A 74 12.22 -1.18 -14.64
C THR A 74 13.44 -1.95 -14.17
N LYS A 75 14.36 -1.29 -13.44
CA LYS A 75 15.50 -1.97 -12.83
C LYS A 75 14.96 -3.13 -11.94
N GLY A 76 15.26 -4.37 -12.33
CA GLY A 76 14.73 -5.56 -11.66
C GLY A 76 13.79 -6.46 -12.47
N GLU A 77 13.77 -6.37 -13.81
CA GLU A 77 12.95 -7.24 -14.68
C GLU A 77 13.72 -8.31 -15.50
N ARG A 78 15.04 -8.48 -15.25
CA ARG A 78 15.77 -9.68 -15.72
C ARG A 78 16.66 -10.22 -14.61
N ALA A 79 16.67 -11.54 -14.46
CA ALA A 79 17.52 -12.23 -13.49
C ALA A 79 18.99 -11.89 -13.76
N GLU A 80 19.74 -11.55 -12.71
CA GLU A 80 21.18 -11.77 -12.74
C GLU A 80 21.41 -13.24 -13.12
N THR A 81 22.32 -13.41 -14.08
CA THR A 81 22.87 -14.67 -14.58
C THR A 81 22.92 -15.78 -13.54
N GLU A 82 22.59 -17.01 -13.96
CA GLU A 82 22.46 -18.33 -13.26
C GLU A 82 23.21 -18.62 -11.94
N ALA A 83 24.16 -17.80 -11.51
CA ALA A 83 24.76 -17.88 -10.19
C ALA A 83 23.83 -17.26 -9.14
N GLU A 84 23.43 -18.07 -8.17
CA GLU A 84 22.79 -17.59 -6.94
C GLU A 84 23.65 -16.51 -6.28
N SER A 85 23.05 -15.32 -6.07
CA SER A 85 23.76 -14.16 -5.53
C SER A 85 24.21 -14.39 -4.09
N ASP A 86 25.33 -13.77 -3.71
CA ASP A 86 25.84 -13.87 -2.34
C ASP A 86 24.85 -13.35 -1.30
N LEU A 87 24.02 -12.37 -1.67
CA LEU A 87 22.95 -11.86 -0.81
C LEU A 87 21.87 -12.92 -0.58
N HIS A 88 21.47 -13.66 -1.63
CA HIS A 88 20.51 -14.76 -1.49
C HIS A 88 21.07 -15.85 -0.58
N LYS A 89 22.33 -16.27 -0.77
CA LYS A 89 23.00 -17.25 0.12
C LYS A 89 23.07 -16.77 1.56
N ALA A 90 23.50 -15.53 1.77
CA ALA A 90 23.62 -14.96 3.11
C ALA A 90 22.27 -14.91 3.83
N LEU A 91 21.18 -14.53 3.14
CA LEU A 91 19.85 -14.51 3.74
C LEU A 91 19.31 -15.91 4.02
N LYS A 92 19.61 -16.91 3.18
CA LYS A 92 19.26 -18.33 3.45
C LYS A 92 19.96 -18.83 4.70
N GLU A 93 21.27 -18.59 4.77
CA GLU A 93 22.10 -18.98 5.91
C GLU A 93 21.65 -18.28 7.19
N TYR A 94 21.43 -16.97 7.14
CA TYR A 94 20.91 -16.19 8.26
C TYR A 94 19.56 -16.74 8.75
N THR A 95 18.63 -17.02 7.84
CA THR A 95 17.30 -17.54 8.18
C THR A 95 17.40 -18.87 8.94
N ALA A 96 18.19 -19.81 8.41
CA ALA A 96 18.39 -21.11 9.05
C ALA A 96 19.09 -20.97 10.42
N ASN A 97 20.16 -20.18 10.49
CA ASN A 97 20.93 -19.99 11.72
C ASN A 97 20.11 -19.32 12.83
N VAL A 98 19.30 -18.31 12.50
CA VAL A 98 18.39 -17.69 13.46
C VAL A 98 17.34 -18.69 13.93
N ALA A 99 16.67 -19.40 13.02
CA ALA A 99 15.67 -20.39 13.41
C ALA A 99 16.26 -21.46 14.35
N MET A 100 17.46 -21.97 14.05
CA MET A 100 18.16 -22.93 14.90
C MET A 100 18.56 -22.35 16.26
N ARG A 101 19.01 -21.10 16.30
CA ARG A 101 19.36 -20.39 17.55
C ARG A 101 18.14 -20.19 18.45
N GLU A 102 16.97 -19.96 17.87
CA GLU A 102 15.69 -19.87 18.57
C GLU A 102 15.12 -21.25 18.98
N GLY A 103 15.83 -22.35 18.68
CA GLY A 103 15.47 -23.70 19.08
C GLY A 103 14.58 -24.47 18.09
N PHE A 104 14.38 -23.95 16.88
CA PHE A 104 13.61 -24.61 15.83
C PHE A 104 14.49 -25.50 14.94
N SER A 105 13.90 -26.52 14.33
CA SER A 105 14.56 -27.29 13.28
C SER A 105 14.48 -26.54 11.96
N ALA A 106 15.60 -26.39 11.24
CA ALA A 106 15.63 -25.74 9.94
C ALA A 106 16.44 -26.56 8.93
N ALA A 107 15.96 -26.61 7.69
CA ALA A 107 16.66 -27.26 6.59
C ALA A 107 16.77 -26.30 5.39
N GLN A 108 17.97 -26.20 4.82
CA GLN A 108 18.18 -25.45 3.59
C GLN A 108 17.92 -26.34 2.38
N GLU A 109 17.23 -25.79 1.38
CA GLU A 109 16.97 -26.44 0.10
C GLU A 109 16.33 -27.84 0.21
N GLU A 110 15.41 -28.00 1.17
CA GLU A 110 14.71 -29.27 1.34
C GLU A 110 13.92 -29.61 0.07
N ARG A 111 14.33 -30.70 -0.59
CA ARG A 111 13.61 -31.27 -1.73
C ARG A 111 12.64 -32.35 -1.21
N PRO A 112 11.32 -32.16 -1.29
CA PRO A 112 10.39 -33.24 -1.04
C PRO A 112 10.61 -34.36 -2.06
N ARG A 113 10.27 -35.60 -1.68
CA ARG A 113 10.51 -36.82 -2.49
C ARG A 113 9.95 -36.75 -3.93
N HIS A 114 8.96 -35.90 -4.16
CA HIS A 114 8.35 -35.69 -5.48
C HIS A 114 9.11 -34.71 -6.38
N GLY A 115 10.15 -34.03 -5.90
CA GLY A 115 11.06 -33.19 -6.70
C GLY A 115 10.45 -31.91 -7.27
N LYS A 116 9.17 -31.62 -7.00
CA LYS A 116 8.43 -30.49 -7.58
C LYS A 116 8.61 -29.16 -6.85
N ARG A 117 9.25 -29.16 -5.67
CA ARG A 117 9.48 -27.98 -4.84
C ARG A 117 10.97 -27.87 -4.49
N ARG A 118 11.52 -26.66 -4.58
CA ARG A 118 12.76 -26.26 -3.92
C ARG A 118 12.43 -24.97 -3.19
N THR A 119 12.23 -25.09 -1.89
CA THR A 119 12.07 -23.94 -1.00
C THR A 119 13.42 -23.65 -0.39
N ASP A 120 13.77 -22.37 -0.30
CA ASP A 120 15.10 -21.97 0.09
C ASP A 120 15.44 -22.40 1.53
N VAL A 121 14.51 -22.18 2.47
CA VAL A 121 14.64 -22.66 3.85
C VAL A 121 13.29 -23.16 4.35
N THR A 122 13.25 -24.37 4.92
CA THR A 122 12.11 -24.87 5.68
C THR A 122 12.40 -24.78 7.18
N VAL A 123 11.40 -24.37 7.96
CA VAL A 123 11.50 -24.29 9.43
C VAL A 123 10.33 -25.04 10.05
N GLU A 124 10.63 -25.95 10.97
CA GLU A 124 9.62 -26.59 11.81
C GLU A 124 9.44 -25.77 13.08
N GLY A 125 8.34 -25.02 13.11
CA GLY A 125 7.93 -24.16 14.20
C GLY A 125 7.20 -24.90 15.30
N ALA A 126 6.69 -24.13 16.26
CA ALA A 126 5.90 -24.66 17.37
C ALA A 126 4.57 -25.27 16.90
N GLU A 127 4.06 -26.24 17.66
CA GLU A 127 2.76 -26.90 17.44
C GLU A 127 2.62 -27.55 16.06
N GLY A 128 3.72 -28.08 15.51
CA GLY A 128 3.73 -28.77 14.22
C GLY A 128 3.60 -27.85 13.01
N ARG A 129 3.73 -26.53 13.19
CA ARG A 129 3.78 -25.57 12.07
C ARG A 129 5.02 -25.83 11.23
N ARG A 130 4.85 -25.81 9.91
CA ARG A 130 5.97 -25.90 8.97
C ARG A 130 5.94 -24.66 8.08
N LEU A 131 7.04 -23.92 8.07
CA LEU A 131 7.20 -22.70 7.28
C LEU A 131 8.12 -22.96 6.09
N GLY A 132 7.79 -22.35 4.96
CA GLY A 132 8.64 -22.33 3.79
C GLY A 132 9.05 -20.90 3.45
N TYR A 133 10.31 -20.56 3.72
CA TYR A 133 10.88 -19.27 3.36
C TYR A 133 11.39 -19.32 1.93
N GLU A 134 10.91 -18.39 1.11
CA GLU A 134 11.32 -18.19 -0.27
C GLU A 134 11.98 -16.81 -0.37
N ILE A 135 13.29 -16.77 -0.62
CA ILE A 135 14.06 -15.53 -0.66
C ILE A 135 14.17 -15.06 -2.10
N GLN A 136 13.52 -13.94 -2.41
CA GLN A 136 13.42 -13.40 -3.75
C GLN A 136 14.08 -12.02 -3.84
N ILE A 137 15.34 -12.03 -4.28
CA ILE A 137 16.16 -10.82 -4.48
C ILE A 137 16.10 -10.32 -5.93
N SER A 138 15.94 -11.24 -6.87
CA SER A 138 15.90 -10.94 -8.31
C SER A 138 14.47 -10.88 -8.85
N ALA A 139 14.32 -10.50 -10.11
CA ALA A 139 13.05 -10.56 -10.83
C ALA A 139 12.49 -11.99 -10.82
N ILE A 140 11.18 -12.15 -10.64
CA ILE A 140 10.48 -13.42 -10.79
C ILE A 140 9.23 -13.25 -11.64
N ALA A 141 8.93 -14.21 -12.51
CA ALA A 141 7.71 -14.15 -13.30
C ALA A 141 6.47 -14.31 -12.41
N THR A 142 5.42 -13.57 -12.77
CA THR A 142 4.12 -13.53 -12.09
C THR A 142 3.53 -14.91 -11.78
N GLY A 143 3.44 -15.79 -12.79
CA GLY A 143 2.84 -17.11 -12.62
C GLY A 143 3.67 -18.06 -11.74
N THR A 144 4.98 -17.80 -11.60
CA THR A 144 5.88 -18.64 -10.81
C THR A 144 5.64 -18.46 -9.32
N VAL A 145 5.33 -17.25 -8.86
CA VAL A 145 5.01 -16.99 -7.44
C VAL A 145 3.72 -17.71 -7.04
N ASP A 146 2.67 -17.56 -7.85
CA ASP A 146 1.38 -18.22 -7.62
C ASP A 146 1.55 -19.75 -7.55
N GLN A 147 2.31 -20.33 -8.50
CA GLN A 147 2.59 -21.75 -8.56
C GLN A 147 3.39 -22.26 -7.36
N ARG A 148 4.51 -21.61 -7.01
CA ARG A 148 5.37 -22.03 -5.89
C ARG A 148 4.65 -21.92 -4.56
N THR A 149 3.90 -20.84 -4.35
CA THR A 149 3.08 -20.64 -3.15
C THR A 149 2.00 -21.71 -3.01
N ARG A 150 1.33 -22.08 -4.11
CA ARG A 150 0.34 -23.16 -4.11
C ARG A 150 0.98 -24.52 -3.77
N ILE A 151 2.10 -24.87 -4.42
CA ILE A 151 2.81 -26.13 -4.17
C ILE A 151 3.28 -26.20 -2.71
N ALA A 152 3.83 -25.12 -2.15
CA ALA A 152 4.23 -25.08 -0.74
C ALA A 152 3.05 -25.37 0.20
N ARG A 153 1.88 -24.77 -0.06
CA ARG A 153 0.65 -25.04 0.71
C ARG A 153 0.17 -26.48 0.58
N GLU A 154 0.22 -27.04 -0.63
CA GLU A 154 -0.12 -28.45 -0.89
C GLU A 154 0.80 -29.41 -0.11
N ASP A 155 2.06 -29.03 0.11
CA ASP A 155 3.05 -29.75 0.93
C ASP A 155 2.91 -29.48 2.45
N GLY A 156 1.86 -28.77 2.87
CA GLY A 156 1.59 -28.44 4.27
C GLY A 156 2.49 -27.33 4.83
N LEU A 157 3.11 -26.51 3.98
CA LEU A 157 3.92 -25.38 4.40
C LEU A 157 3.12 -24.08 4.41
N THR A 158 3.42 -23.22 5.37
CA THR A 158 3.03 -21.81 5.34
C THR A 158 4.12 -21.01 4.62
N PRO A 159 3.88 -20.49 3.40
CA PRO A 159 4.91 -19.80 2.63
C PRO A 159 5.14 -18.38 3.16
N LEU A 160 6.40 -17.96 3.23
CA LEU A 160 6.83 -16.59 3.48
C LEU A 160 7.82 -16.16 2.40
N TRP A 161 7.46 -15.14 1.63
CA TRP A 161 8.34 -14.56 0.61
C TRP A 161 9.14 -13.39 1.16
N LEU A 162 10.45 -13.53 1.28
CA LEU A 162 11.33 -12.43 1.64
C LEU A 162 11.72 -11.67 0.38
N VAL A 163 11.46 -10.37 0.35
CA VAL A 163 11.79 -9.48 -0.78
C VAL A 163 12.64 -8.31 -0.31
N ASN A 164 13.37 -7.67 -1.22
CA ASN A 164 14.16 -6.48 -0.94
C ASN A 164 13.74 -5.24 -1.75
N ASN A 165 12.62 -5.32 -2.47
CA ASN A 165 12.12 -4.29 -3.38
C ASN A 165 10.62 -4.08 -3.15
N GLU A 166 10.21 -2.82 -3.03
CA GLU A 166 8.81 -2.36 -2.86
C GLU A 166 7.89 -2.70 -4.05
N ASN A 167 8.45 -3.08 -5.19
CA ASN A 167 7.73 -3.49 -6.40
C ASN A 167 7.80 -5.00 -6.66
N ALA A 168 8.32 -5.78 -5.70
CA ALA A 168 8.46 -7.22 -5.87
C ALA A 168 7.11 -7.90 -6.08
N ILE A 169 7.04 -8.75 -7.12
CA ILE A 169 5.82 -9.47 -7.52
C ILE A 169 5.18 -10.33 -6.41
N PRO A 170 5.90 -10.86 -5.40
CA PRO A 170 5.26 -11.53 -4.27
C PRO A 170 4.29 -10.69 -3.43
N ILE A 171 4.42 -9.36 -3.42
CA ILE A 171 3.70 -8.45 -2.50
C ILE A 171 2.17 -8.57 -2.62
N ASP A 172 1.63 -8.76 -3.82
CA ASP A 172 0.19 -8.89 -4.09
C ASP A 172 -0.24 -10.34 -4.38
N ARG A 173 0.58 -11.34 -4.00
CA ARG A 173 0.35 -12.74 -4.40
C ARG A 173 0.54 -13.79 -3.31
N ALA A 174 1.40 -13.51 -2.33
CA ALA A 174 1.73 -14.47 -1.30
C ALA A 174 2.08 -13.74 0.00
N PRO A 175 1.98 -14.37 1.18
CA PRO A 175 2.48 -13.78 2.41
C PRO A 175 3.97 -13.43 2.27
N TRP A 176 4.34 -12.20 2.61
CA TRP A 176 5.66 -11.65 2.31
C TRP A 176 6.19 -10.79 3.45
N ALA A 177 7.50 -10.55 3.46
CA ALA A 177 8.15 -9.55 4.29
C ALA A 177 9.21 -8.82 3.45
N ARG A 178 9.32 -7.50 3.63
CA ARG A 178 10.33 -6.69 2.90
C ARG A 178 11.43 -6.19 3.81
N LEU A 179 12.66 -6.36 3.35
CA LEU A 179 13.86 -5.72 3.89
C LEU A 179 14.35 -4.66 2.90
N ASN A 180 15.24 -3.75 3.34
CA ASN A 180 15.94 -2.82 2.44
C ASN A 180 17.44 -3.13 2.37
N VAL A 181 17.82 -4.40 2.53
CA VAL A 181 19.22 -4.84 2.47
C VAL A 181 19.70 -4.95 1.01
N GLN A 182 20.88 -4.41 0.74
CA GLN A 182 21.48 -4.37 -0.60
C GLN A 182 22.76 -5.21 -0.69
N GLY A 183 23.53 -5.32 0.40
CA GLY A 183 24.78 -6.07 0.45
C GLY A 183 24.69 -7.32 1.32
N TRP A 184 25.32 -8.40 0.89
CA TRP A 184 25.40 -9.64 1.69
C TRP A 184 26.17 -9.44 3.01
N ARG A 185 27.13 -8.51 3.04
CA ARG A 185 27.93 -8.20 4.24
C ARG A 185 27.06 -7.67 5.38
N ASP A 186 26.01 -6.94 5.03
CA ASP A 186 25.08 -6.32 5.98
C ASP A 186 24.20 -7.37 6.67
N VAL A 187 24.03 -8.56 6.07
CA VAL A 187 23.20 -9.66 6.61
C VAL A 187 23.77 -10.23 7.91
N THR A 188 25.00 -9.90 8.28
CA THR A 188 25.61 -10.30 9.55
C THR A 188 25.18 -9.45 10.75
N ASP A 189 24.61 -8.25 10.50
CA ASP A 189 24.19 -7.32 11.53
C ASP A 189 22.66 -7.22 11.57
N ARG A 190 22.08 -7.55 12.73
CA ARG A 190 20.64 -7.39 12.98
C ARG A 190 20.18 -5.97 12.67
N ALA A 191 20.97 -4.95 13.01
CA ALA A 191 20.59 -3.55 12.81
C ALA A 191 20.38 -3.19 11.32
N ALA A 192 21.00 -3.94 10.40
CA ALA A 192 20.85 -3.75 8.97
C ALA A 192 19.67 -4.52 8.36
N LEU A 193 18.93 -5.30 9.16
CA LEU A 193 17.80 -6.12 8.72
C LEU A 193 16.45 -5.69 9.34
N PRO A 194 16.09 -4.39 9.37
CA PRO A 194 14.76 -3.97 9.79
C PRO A 194 13.71 -4.36 8.73
N VAL A 195 12.56 -4.82 9.19
CA VAL A 195 11.40 -5.13 8.35
C VAL A 195 10.66 -3.84 8.03
N ARG A 196 10.44 -3.61 6.73
CA ARG A 196 9.81 -2.39 6.20
C ARG A 196 8.36 -2.60 5.79
N GLY A 197 8.03 -3.80 5.34
CA GLY A 197 6.69 -4.14 4.86
C GLY A 197 6.34 -5.60 5.08
N GLY A 198 5.07 -5.93 4.87
CA GLY A 198 4.54 -7.29 4.91
C GLY A 198 4.02 -7.73 6.27
N VAL A 199 4.47 -7.09 7.36
CA VAL A 199 3.91 -7.28 8.71
C VAL A 199 3.05 -6.08 9.08
N LYS A 200 1.81 -6.31 9.50
CA LYS A 200 0.84 -5.28 9.81
C LYS A 200 0.23 -5.48 11.20
N GLN A 201 -0.28 -4.40 11.78
CA GLN A 201 -1.08 -4.39 13.01
C GLN A 201 -2.44 -3.77 12.71
N LEU A 202 -3.49 -4.25 13.36
CA LEU A 202 -4.83 -3.71 13.17
C LEU A 202 -4.99 -2.45 14.03
N HIS A 203 -5.36 -1.35 13.39
CA HIS A 203 -5.78 -0.14 14.07
C HIS A 203 -7.28 0.07 13.86
N MET A 204 -8.05 -0.05 14.94
CA MET A 204 -9.49 0.21 14.93
C MET A 204 -9.78 1.60 15.49
N SER A 205 -10.37 2.45 14.66
CA SER A 205 -10.77 3.82 15.03
C SER A 205 -12.28 3.99 14.94
N THR A 206 -12.86 4.73 15.89
CA THR A 206 -14.28 5.10 15.82
C THR A 206 -14.43 6.31 14.90
N CYS A 207 -15.38 6.25 13.97
CA CYS A 207 -15.72 7.32 13.03
C CYS A 207 -16.53 8.42 13.69
N ASP A 208 -15.82 9.37 14.26
CA ASP A 208 -16.37 10.56 14.89
C ASP A 208 -15.77 11.83 14.27
N TRP A 209 -16.14 12.97 14.81
CA TRP A 209 -15.67 14.27 14.33
C TRP A 209 -14.16 14.53 14.57
N ASN A 210 -13.46 13.59 15.22
CA ASN A 210 -12.03 13.62 15.48
C ASN A 210 -11.25 12.74 14.50
N SER A 211 -11.76 11.56 14.16
CA SER A 211 -11.07 10.59 13.29
C SER A 211 -12.05 9.52 12.77
N PRO A 212 -11.71 8.78 11.70
CA PRO A 212 -10.85 9.19 10.59
C PRO A 212 -11.48 10.32 9.78
N THR A 213 -10.63 11.08 9.07
CA THR A 213 -11.08 12.17 8.19
C THR A 213 -10.43 12.02 6.80
N PRO A 214 -11.22 11.89 5.71
CA PRO A 214 -12.67 11.74 5.67
C PRO A 214 -13.14 10.37 6.19
N CYS A 215 -14.46 10.18 6.39
CA CYS A 215 -15.02 8.86 6.71
C CYS A 215 -14.72 7.87 5.57
N PRO A 216 -14.00 6.74 5.81
CA PRO A 216 -13.65 5.75 4.79
C PRO A 216 -14.86 5.15 4.05
N LYS A 217 -16.01 5.03 4.73
CA LYS A 217 -17.22 4.44 4.16
C LYS A 217 -18.01 5.41 3.27
N GLN A 218 -18.09 6.68 3.68
CA GLN A 218 -18.97 7.68 3.03
C GLN A 218 -18.18 8.69 2.18
N GLY A 219 -16.87 8.82 2.38
CA GLY A 219 -16.03 9.84 1.74
C GLY A 219 -16.29 11.28 2.23
N HIS A 220 -17.38 11.51 2.95
CA HIS A 220 -17.78 12.78 3.55
C HIS A 220 -18.51 12.52 4.88
N GLY A 221 -18.74 13.56 5.69
CA GLY A 221 -19.49 13.43 6.96
C GLY A 221 -18.87 12.41 7.92
N ARG A 222 -19.66 11.91 8.87
CA ARG A 222 -19.24 10.89 9.85
C ARG A 222 -20.30 9.82 10.01
N CYS A 223 -19.89 8.55 9.94
CA CYS A 223 -20.82 7.43 10.02
C CYS A 223 -21.05 6.90 11.44
N GLY A 224 -20.25 7.30 12.44
CA GLY A 224 -20.36 6.81 13.82
C GLY A 224 -19.89 5.37 14.06
N GLY A 225 -19.51 4.63 13.02
CA GLY A 225 -19.09 3.22 13.10
C GLY A 225 -17.61 3.06 13.44
N ARG A 226 -17.15 1.82 13.67
CA ARG A 226 -15.70 1.53 13.78
C ARG A 226 -15.12 1.19 12.41
N HIS A 227 -13.93 1.69 12.13
CA HIS A 227 -13.18 1.49 10.89
C HIS A 227 -11.80 0.91 11.19
N GLY A 228 -11.46 -0.15 10.47
CA GLY A 228 -10.14 -0.78 10.55
C GLY A 228 -9.17 -0.22 9.52
N ALA A 229 -7.92 -0.07 9.93
CA ALA A 229 -6.78 0.16 9.05
C ALA A 229 -5.64 -0.80 9.42
N TRP A 230 -4.98 -1.36 8.42
CA TRP A 230 -3.79 -2.19 8.61
C TRP A 230 -2.54 -1.33 8.50
N GLU A 231 -1.92 -1.03 9.63
CA GLU A 231 -0.72 -0.20 9.70
C GLU A 231 0.56 -1.05 9.64
N PRO A 232 1.65 -0.57 9.01
CA PRO A 232 2.96 -1.24 9.11
C PRO A 232 3.42 -1.39 10.55
N SER A 233 3.78 -2.61 10.93
CA SER A 233 4.40 -2.88 12.23
C SER A 233 5.85 -2.40 12.23
N ARG A 234 6.12 -1.28 12.91
CA ARG A 234 7.46 -0.68 13.00
C ARG A 234 8.30 -1.33 14.10
N GLY A 235 9.61 -1.25 13.96
CA GLY A 235 10.57 -1.73 14.98
C GLY A 235 10.79 -3.23 15.02
N LEU A 236 10.27 -3.98 14.02
CA LEU A 236 10.56 -5.40 13.84
C LEU A 236 11.82 -5.59 13.00
N TYR A 237 12.63 -6.56 13.39
CA TYR A 237 13.78 -7.03 12.63
C TYR A 237 13.48 -8.40 12.01
N TYR A 238 14.30 -8.80 11.04
CA TYR A 238 14.06 -10.05 10.32
C TYR A 238 14.09 -11.28 11.23
N ASP A 239 14.92 -11.26 12.28
CA ASP A 239 14.95 -12.32 13.29
C ASP A 239 13.65 -12.39 14.10
N ASP A 240 13.04 -11.25 14.43
CA ASP A 240 11.72 -11.21 15.04
C ASP A 240 10.67 -11.85 14.15
N VAL A 241 10.71 -11.63 12.83
CA VAL A 241 9.78 -12.28 11.88
C VAL A 241 10.02 -13.79 11.85
N ILE A 242 11.27 -14.25 11.82
CA ILE A 242 11.58 -15.68 11.82
C ILE A 242 11.04 -16.34 13.09
N ARG A 243 11.37 -15.77 14.26
CA ARG A 243 10.92 -16.25 15.56
C ARG A 243 9.40 -16.26 15.65
N ARG A 244 8.75 -15.14 15.33
CA ARG A 244 7.30 -14.95 15.54
C ARG A 244 6.44 -15.75 14.58
N THR A 245 6.89 -15.97 13.36
CA THR A 245 6.17 -16.87 12.43
C THR A 245 6.36 -18.33 12.80
N ALA A 246 7.54 -18.72 13.32
CA ALA A 246 7.79 -20.05 13.87
C ALA A 246 7.01 -20.34 15.16
N THR A 247 6.85 -19.36 16.06
CA THR A 247 6.03 -19.52 17.28
C THR A 247 4.53 -19.43 17.02
N GLY A 248 4.11 -18.89 15.86
CA GLY A 248 2.70 -18.60 15.59
C GLY A 248 2.22 -17.26 16.17
N GLU A 249 3.12 -16.43 16.72
CA GLU A 249 2.85 -15.03 17.09
C GLU A 249 2.57 -14.14 15.87
N LEU A 250 2.95 -14.58 14.67
CA LEU A 250 2.56 -14.02 13.39
C LEU A 250 1.95 -15.10 12.50
N VAL A 251 0.79 -14.81 11.94
CA VAL A 251 0.03 -15.69 11.04
C VAL A 251 -0.30 -14.94 9.74
N PRO A 252 -0.41 -15.65 8.60
CA PRO A 252 -0.77 -15.00 7.35
C PRO A 252 -2.25 -14.59 7.38
N LEU A 253 -2.55 -13.46 6.75
CA LEU A 253 -3.88 -12.97 6.44
C LEU A 253 -3.95 -12.54 4.97
N TYR A 254 -5.03 -12.91 4.30
CA TYR A 254 -5.44 -12.39 3.00
C TYR A 254 -6.68 -11.51 3.13
N MET A 255 -6.59 -10.30 2.61
CA MET A 255 -7.71 -9.37 2.50
C MET A 255 -7.95 -9.02 1.03
N PRO A 256 -9.13 -9.33 0.46
CA PRO A 256 -9.39 -9.07 -0.94
C PRO A 256 -9.53 -7.55 -1.21
N HIS A 257 -9.15 -7.12 -2.41
CA HIS A 257 -9.24 -5.72 -2.80
C HIS A 257 -10.64 -5.38 -3.33
N SER A 258 -11.25 -4.29 -2.85
CA SER A 258 -12.63 -3.90 -3.19
C SER A 258 -12.89 -3.69 -4.70
N SER A 259 -11.87 -3.26 -5.44
CA SER A 259 -11.93 -3.04 -6.89
C SER A 259 -11.83 -4.32 -7.75
N GLY A 260 -11.88 -5.52 -7.15
CA GLY A 260 -11.67 -6.79 -7.87
C GLY A 260 -10.23 -7.07 -8.34
N ARG A 261 -9.27 -6.22 -7.94
CA ARG A 261 -7.84 -6.46 -8.11
C ARG A 261 -7.37 -7.59 -7.18
N ARG A 262 -6.11 -8.03 -7.33
CA ARG A 262 -5.49 -8.94 -6.37
C ARG A 262 -5.49 -8.31 -4.97
N GLY A 263 -5.81 -9.12 -3.97
CA GLY A 263 -5.89 -8.69 -2.58
C GLY A 263 -4.53 -8.46 -1.94
N TRP A 264 -4.59 -8.06 -0.69
CA TRP A 264 -3.47 -7.83 0.19
C TRP A 264 -3.10 -9.11 0.92
N HIS A 265 -1.82 -9.46 0.87
CA HIS A 265 -1.24 -10.50 1.70
C HIS A 265 -0.40 -9.85 2.78
N MET A 266 -0.54 -10.30 4.02
CA MET A 266 0.19 -9.74 5.16
C MET A 266 0.38 -10.77 6.28
N TRP A 267 1.30 -10.48 7.19
CA TRP A 267 1.47 -11.17 8.46
C TRP A 267 0.94 -10.30 9.59
N VAL A 268 0.13 -10.88 10.45
CA VAL A 268 -0.55 -10.19 11.56
C VAL A 268 -0.51 -11.06 12.81
N THR A 269 -0.84 -10.49 13.96
CA THR A 269 -1.01 -11.33 15.17
C THR A 269 -2.29 -12.16 15.08
N PRO A 270 -2.39 -13.32 15.75
CA PRO A 270 -3.65 -14.06 15.85
C PRO A 270 -4.78 -13.21 16.42
N ALA A 271 -4.51 -12.37 17.42
CA ALA A 271 -5.50 -11.49 18.01
C ALA A 271 -6.04 -10.46 17.00
N ASP A 272 -5.17 -9.82 16.23
CA ASP A 272 -5.57 -8.88 15.17
C ASP A 272 -6.35 -9.60 14.07
N LYS A 273 -5.94 -10.83 13.71
CA LYS A 273 -6.65 -11.64 12.73
C LYS A 273 -8.05 -12.00 13.19
N ASP A 274 -8.20 -12.38 14.45
CA ASP A 274 -9.49 -12.73 15.05
C ASP A 274 -10.39 -11.50 15.20
N GLU A 275 -9.85 -10.35 15.66
CA GLU A 275 -10.60 -9.09 15.73
C GLU A 275 -11.00 -8.59 14.34
N PHE A 276 -10.11 -8.72 13.35
CA PHE A 276 -10.47 -8.45 11.96
C PHE A 276 -11.57 -9.40 11.56
N LEU A 277 -11.34 -10.70 11.42
CA LEU A 277 -12.33 -11.62 10.86
C LEU A 277 -13.69 -11.63 11.57
N ASP A 278 -13.77 -11.29 12.87
CA ASP A 278 -15.03 -11.21 13.65
C ASP A 278 -15.92 -12.46 13.46
N GLY A 279 -15.28 -13.63 13.49
CA GLY A 279 -15.93 -14.93 13.30
C GLY A 279 -16.28 -15.29 11.84
N CYS A 280 -16.02 -14.41 10.87
CA CYS A 280 -16.15 -14.71 9.45
C CYS A 280 -14.97 -15.57 8.96
N PRO A 281 -15.20 -16.49 8.00
CA PRO A 281 -14.11 -17.25 7.40
C PRO A 281 -13.18 -16.32 6.61
N GLU A 282 -11.88 -16.60 6.66
CA GLU A 282 -10.89 -15.88 5.86
C GLU A 282 -11.15 -16.11 4.36
N PRO A 283 -11.14 -15.05 3.52
CA PRO A 283 -11.31 -15.20 2.08
C PRO A 283 -10.16 -15.98 1.46
N LEU A 284 -10.47 -16.74 0.40
CA LEU A 284 -9.43 -17.43 -0.36
C LEU A 284 -8.90 -16.53 -1.50
N PRO A 285 -7.58 -16.47 -1.71
CA PRO A 285 -7.00 -15.78 -2.85
C PRO A 285 -7.55 -16.32 -4.17
N GLY A 286 -8.00 -15.42 -5.05
CA GLY A 286 -8.47 -15.76 -6.40
C GLY A 286 -9.96 -16.12 -6.54
N GLN A 287 -10.76 -16.06 -5.47
CA GLN A 287 -12.22 -16.10 -5.61
C GLN A 287 -12.76 -14.72 -6.04
N PRO A 288 -13.63 -14.64 -7.06
CA PRO A 288 -14.19 -13.36 -7.49
C PRO A 288 -15.06 -12.76 -6.38
N ILE A 289 -14.83 -11.47 -6.09
CA ILE A 289 -15.80 -10.65 -5.37
C ILE A 289 -16.85 -10.24 -6.39
N THR A 290 -18.12 -10.49 -6.12
CA THR A 290 -19.23 -10.12 -7.01
C THR A 290 -19.39 -8.59 -7.05
N LEU A 291 -18.60 -7.90 -7.88
CA LEU A 291 -18.76 -6.47 -8.18
C LEU A 291 -18.50 -6.24 -9.67
N ALA A 292 -19.56 -5.90 -10.41
CA ALA A 292 -19.56 -5.74 -11.87
C ALA A 292 -19.02 -4.37 -12.30
N VAL A 293 -18.10 -4.33 -13.26
CA VAL A 293 -17.79 -3.13 -14.07
C VAL A 293 -17.51 -3.53 -15.52
N ILE A 294 -18.15 -2.83 -16.46
CA ILE A 294 -18.08 -2.99 -17.92
C ILE A 294 -17.14 -1.89 -18.47
N GLY A 295 -16.31 -2.20 -19.47
CA GLY A 295 -15.53 -1.19 -20.23
C GLY A 295 -15.36 -1.57 -21.70
N GLU A 296 -15.65 -0.61 -22.60
CA GLU A 296 -15.60 -0.71 -24.07
C GLU A 296 -14.23 -0.31 -24.67
N GLU A 297 -13.93 -0.83 -25.87
CA GLU A 297 -12.70 -0.65 -26.67
C GLU A 297 -12.88 0.39 -27.80
N LEU A 298 -11.80 1.09 -28.21
CA LEU A 298 -11.77 2.03 -29.36
C LEU A 298 -10.61 1.72 -30.35
N PRO A 299 -10.70 2.09 -31.66
CA PRO A 299 -9.81 1.61 -32.74
C PRO A 299 -8.69 2.57 -33.23
N LEU A 300 -7.76 2.03 -34.05
CA LEU A 300 -6.38 2.51 -34.38
C LEU A 300 -6.17 3.34 -35.69
N VAL A 301 -5.09 4.16 -35.72
CA VAL A 301 -4.41 4.75 -36.93
C VAL A 301 -2.86 4.81 -36.73
N PRO A 302 -1.99 4.63 -37.78
CA PRO A 302 -0.50 4.66 -37.69
C PRO A 302 0.15 6.05 -37.47
N GLN A 303 1.36 6.13 -36.88
CA GLN A 303 2.06 7.38 -36.51
C GLN A 303 3.58 7.37 -36.87
N PRO A 304 4.21 8.56 -37.10
CA PRO A 304 5.63 8.72 -37.47
C PRO A 304 6.63 8.57 -36.30
N ILE A 305 7.94 8.50 -36.60
CA ILE A 305 9.06 8.43 -35.64
C ILE A 305 9.02 9.62 -34.68
N ASP A 306 8.96 9.32 -33.39
CA ASP A 306 8.95 10.30 -32.31
C ASP A 306 10.29 10.31 -31.58
N TRP A 307 10.89 11.50 -31.52
CA TRP A 307 12.22 11.74 -30.96
C TRP A 307 12.17 12.18 -29.49
N SER A 308 10.97 12.30 -28.91
CA SER A 308 10.73 12.83 -27.55
C SER A 308 10.34 11.70 -26.59
N CYS A 309 10.77 11.76 -25.32
CA CYS A 309 10.37 10.79 -24.30
C CYS A 309 9.11 11.26 -23.56
N HIS A 310 7.96 10.68 -23.91
CA HIS A 310 6.67 10.94 -23.23
C HIS A 310 6.51 10.16 -21.90
N TYR A 311 7.61 9.88 -21.20
CA TYR A 311 7.56 9.22 -19.90
C TYR A 311 6.94 10.18 -18.87
N GLY A 312 5.69 9.92 -18.48
CA GLY A 312 4.93 10.72 -17.52
C GLY A 312 3.73 11.47 -18.10
N GLU A 313 3.47 11.41 -19.41
CA GLU A 313 2.33 12.10 -20.04
C GLU A 313 1.07 11.22 -20.13
N GLU A 314 -0.10 11.82 -19.87
CA GLU A 314 -1.41 11.18 -19.79
C GLU A 314 -1.93 10.71 -21.16
N THR A 315 -1.43 9.56 -21.64
CA THR A 315 -1.77 9.00 -22.97
C THR A 315 -2.95 8.02 -22.95
N GLY A 316 -3.80 8.03 -21.92
CA GLY A 316 -5.03 7.23 -21.86
C GLY A 316 -4.85 5.71 -21.75
N ILE A 317 -3.63 5.18 -21.93
CA ILE A 317 -3.25 3.80 -21.60
C ILE A 317 -2.64 3.84 -20.21
N ARG A 318 -3.45 3.56 -19.17
CA ARG A 318 -2.96 3.48 -17.78
C ARG A 318 -1.86 2.42 -17.68
N ALA A 319 -0.60 2.85 -17.58
CA ALA A 319 0.41 2.02 -16.92
C ALA A 319 0.03 1.96 -15.43
N GLU A 320 -0.47 0.81 -14.98
CA GLU A 320 -0.92 0.59 -13.59
C GLU A 320 0.20 0.66 -12.52
N LEU A 321 1.37 1.23 -12.82
CA LEU A 321 2.57 1.16 -11.97
C LEU A 321 3.22 2.52 -11.68
N SER A 322 2.45 3.60 -11.65
CA SER A 322 2.94 4.87 -11.08
C SER A 322 3.08 4.84 -9.54
N ARG A 323 2.65 3.76 -8.88
CA ARG A 323 2.74 3.60 -7.42
C ARG A 323 3.44 2.29 -7.04
N PRO A 324 4.31 2.31 -6.00
CA PRO A 324 4.88 1.11 -5.42
C PRO A 324 3.82 0.08 -5.03
N ARG A 325 4.14 -1.23 -5.10
CA ARG A 325 3.22 -2.28 -4.59
C ARG A 325 3.12 -2.24 -3.06
N ASP A 326 4.22 -1.88 -2.41
CA ASP A 326 4.28 -1.53 -1.00
C ASP A 326 4.79 -0.10 -0.86
N ASP A 327 3.90 0.84 -0.57
CA ASP A 327 4.22 2.24 -0.33
C ASP A 327 4.38 2.56 1.17
N GLU A 328 4.40 1.52 2.03
CA GLU A 328 4.43 1.62 3.49
C GLU A 328 3.21 2.37 4.09
N MET A 329 2.18 2.66 3.29
CA MET A 329 0.99 3.33 3.81
C MET A 329 0.07 2.33 4.53
N PRO A 330 -0.77 2.81 5.46
CA PRO A 330 -1.85 2.02 6.02
C PRO A 330 -2.80 1.53 4.92
N ILE A 331 -3.25 0.28 5.02
CA ILE A 331 -4.25 -0.27 4.10
C ILE A 331 -5.62 -0.08 4.74
N ASP A 332 -6.51 0.63 4.07
CA ASP A 332 -7.88 0.80 4.53
C ASP A 332 -8.63 -0.54 4.51
N ALA A 333 -9.10 -0.96 5.68
CA ALA A 333 -9.89 -2.17 5.90
C ALA A 333 -11.36 -1.86 6.19
N SER A 334 -11.77 -0.59 6.11
CA SER A 334 -13.11 -0.13 6.52
C SER A 334 -14.23 -0.73 5.68
N LEU A 335 -13.98 -1.02 4.40
CA LEU A 335 -14.97 -1.68 3.53
C LEU A 335 -15.23 -3.14 3.93
N TRP A 336 -14.26 -3.76 4.60
CA TRP A 336 -14.35 -5.15 5.07
C TRP A 336 -14.86 -5.22 6.53
N HIS A 337 -14.39 -4.31 7.39
CA HIS A 337 -14.91 -4.12 8.76
C HIS A 337 -15.41 -2.70 8.99
N SER A 338 -16.73 -2.56 8.89
CA SER A 338 -17.47 -1.41 9.41
C SER A 338 -18.52 -1.90 10.40
N HIS A 339 -18.27 -1.70 11.69
CA HIS A 339 -19.33 -1.91 12.68
C HIS A 339 -20.41 -0.82 12.56
N ALA A 340 -21.63 -1.16 12.97
CA ALA A 340 -22.75 -0.22 12.96
C ALA A 340 -22.44 1.06 13.73
N ALA A 341 -23.06 2.15 13.29
CA ALA A 341 -22.94 3.46 13.92
C ALA A 341 -23.28 3.40 15.40
N LEU A 342 -22.54 4.14 16.23
CA LEU A 342 -22.95 4.39 17.61
C LEU A 342 -24.40 4.92 17.61
N PRO A 343 -25.24 4.51 18.58
CA PRO A 343 -26.64 4.93 18.63
C PRO A 343 -26.84 6.45 18.59
N GLU A 344 -25.88 7.24 19.06
CA GLU A 344 -25.94 8.70 19.00
C GLU A 344 -25.89 9.29 17.59
N PHE A 345 -25.20 8.63 16.65
CA PHE A 345 -25.08 9.05 15.25
C PHE A 345 -26.30 8.66 14.42
N SER A 346 -26.97 7.56 14.76
CA SER A 346 -28.17 7.08 14.06
C SER A 346 -29.48 7.65 14.62
N ARG A 347 -29.42 8.41 15.72
CA ARG A 347 -30.59 9.05 16.34
C ARG A 347 -31.00 10.33 15.63
N THR A 348 -32.26 10.71 15.85
CA THR A 348 -32.77 12.05 15.53
C THR A 348 -33.17 12.77 16.81
N TYR A 349 -32.97 14.08 16.82
CA TYR A 349 -33.34 14.97 17.92
C TYR A 349 -34.42 15.92 17.44
N VAL A 350 -35.55 15.98 18.14
CA VAL A 350 -36.64 16.89 17.81
C VAL A 350 -36.57 18.08 18.77
N VAL A 351 -36.37 19.27 18.22
CA VAL A 351 -36.41 20.54 18.97
C VAL A 351 -37.32 21.49 18.20
N ASP A 352 -38.44 21.87 18.83
CA ASP A 352 -39.52 22.61 18.20
C ASP A 352 -40.02 21.88 16.93
N GLU A 353 -39.93 22.53 15.77
CA GLU A 353 -40.30 21.97 14.46
C GLU A 353 -39.14 21.27 13.72
N PHE A 354 -37.92 21.30 14.29
CA PHE A 354 -36.73 20.78 13.63
C PHE A 354 -36.44 19.34 14.05
N VAL A 355 -36.32 18.46 13.05
CA VAL A 355 -35.80 17.09 13.20
C VAL A 355 -34.32 17.10 12.82
N ILE A 356 -33.46 17.04 13.82
CA ILE A 356 -32.01 17.25 13.71
C ILE A 356 -31.30 15.88 13.70
N PRO A 357 -30.44 15.60 12.70
CA PRO A 357 -29.63 14.39 12.66
C PRO A 357 -28.65 14.28 13.85
N GLY A 358 -28.49 13.07 14.39
CA GLY A 358 -27.68 12.85 15.59
C GLY A 358 -26.18 13.01 15.36
N ASP A 359 -25.69 12.72 14.16
CA ASP A 359 -24.33 13.02 13.72
C ASP A 359 -24.05 14.53 13.73
N LEU A 360 -25.02 15.37 13.33
CA LEU A 360 -24.92 16.83 13.40
C LEU A 360 -24.93 17.35 14.85
N VAL A 361 -25.71 16.74 15.73
CA VAL A 361 -25.67 17.04 17.18
C VAL A 361 -24.31 16.65 17.78
N ALA A 362 -23.77 15.48 17.42
CA ALA A 362 -22.43 15.05 17.81
C ALA A 362 -21.35 16.01 17.28
N ALA A 363 -21.52 16.53 16.06
CA ALA A 363 -20.64 17.55 15.47
C ALA A 363 -20.60 18.80 16.34
N ARG A 364 -21.78 19.29 16.74
CA ARG A 364 -21.90 20.52 17.52
C ARG A 364 -21.28 20.37 18.91
N ARG A 365 -21.46 19.21 19.55
CA ARG A 365 -20.84 18.88 20.85
C ARG A 365 -19.32 18.80 20.72
N THR A 366 -18.81 18.13 19.69
CA THR A 366 -17.37 18.03 19.44
C THR A 366 -16.76 19.41 19.17
N PHE A 367 -17.45 20.26 18.41
CA PHE A 367 -17.03 21.64 18.19
C PHE A 367 -16.97 22.46 19.49
N ALA A 368 -17.98 22.32 20.36
CA ALA A 368 -17.98 23.01 21.66
C ALA A 368 -16.79 22.57 22.54
N GLN A 369 -16.50 21.27 22.58
CA GLN A 369 -15.33 20.73 23.29
C GLN A 369 -14.00 21.24 22.70
N ALA A 370 -13.89 21.29 21.36
CA ALA A 370 -12.71 21.81 20.69
C ALA A 370 -12.48 23.30 20.97
N LEU A 371 -13.55 24.10 21.00
CA LEU A 371 -13.48 25.51 21.40
C LEU A 371 -13.03 25.67 22.86
N ALA A 372 -13.63 24.92 23.79
CA ALA A 372 -13.24 24.95 25.19
C ALA A 372 -11.75 24.58 25.39
N HIS A 373 -11.27 23.57 24.64
CA HIS A 373 -9.85 23.20 24.67
C HIS A 373 -8.93 24.28 24.07
N CYS A 374 -9.37 24.96 23.01
CA CYS A 374 -8.65 26.10 22.43
C CYS A 374 -8.55 27.28 23.41
N GLU A 375 -9.64 27.56 24.14
CA GLU A 375 -9.69 28.59 25.18
C GLU A 375 -8.76 28.25 26.35
N ASP A 376 -8.81 27.00 26.85
CA ASP A 376 -7.92 26.51 27.91
C ASP A 376 -6.44 26.63 27.52
N MET A 377 -6.09 26.14 26.32
CA MET A 377 -4.73 26.27 25.76
C MET A 377 -4.30 27.73 25.63
N THR A 378 -5.19 28.62 25.20
CA THR A 378 -4.89 30.05 25.05
C THR A 378 -4.72 30.72 26.42
N SER A 379 -5.48 30.31 27.43
CA SER A 379 -5.39 30.83 28.80
C SER A 379 -4.05 30.51 29.48
N GLY A 380 -3.42 29.40 29.10
CA GLY A 380 -2.10 28.98 29.57
C GLY A 380 -0.92 29.68 28.87
N LEU A 381 -1.17 30.50 27.85
CA LEU A 381 -0.12 31.23 27.14
C LEU A 381 0.19 32.57 27.84
N PRO A 382 1.43 33.09 27.69
CA PRO A 382 1.76 34.42 28.13
C PRO A 382 0.82 35.47 27.53
N SER A 383 0.50 36.50 28.31
CA SER A 383 -0.36 37.57 27.82
C SER A 383 0.30 38.31 26.65
N GLY A 384 -0.51 38.82 25.71
CA GLY A 384 0.01 39.63 24.60
C GLY A 384 0.80 40.85 25.08
N ALA A 385 0.48 41.38 26.27
CA ALA A 385 1.20 42.48 26.89
C ALA A 385 2.60 42.07 27.42
N ASP A 386 2.76 40.84 27.90
CA ASP A 386 4.06 40.32 28.34
C ASP A 386 4.96 39.99 27.16
N ILE A 387 4.39 39.46 26.08
CA ILE A 387 5.10 39.21 24.82
C ILE A 387 5.56 40.53 24.20
N ALA A 388 4.66 41.52 24.08
CA ALA A 388 4.99 42.83 23.51
C ALA A 388 6.05 43.59 24.32
N ALA A 389 6.11 43.36 25.63
CA ALA A 389 7.11 43.95 26.52
C ALA A 389 8.40 43.13 26.64
N GLY A 390 8.53 42.01 25.93
CA GLY A 390 9.71 41.13 26.00
C GLY A 390 9.88 40.41 27.35
N ARG A 391 8.82 40.30 28.15
CA ARG A 391 8.83 39.60 29.46
C ARG A 391 8.58 38.10 29.34
N ALA A 392 8.04 37.66 28.20
CA ALA A 392 7.79 36.25 27.91
C ALA A 392 7.82 36.01 26.39
N GLU A 393 8.07 34.76 26.00
CA GLU A 393 8.01 34.33 24.61
C GLU A 393 7.17 33.06 24.50
N ILE A 394 6.45 32.91 23.38
CA ILE A 394 5.77 31.65 23.05
C ILE A 394 6.76 30.78 22.31
N THR A 395 7.02 29.59 22.84
CA THR A 395 7.88 28.59 22.21
C THR A 395 7.31 28.10 20.87
N GLU A 396 8.16 27.53 20.02
CA GLU A 396 7.73 26.92 18.76
C GLU A 396 6.77 25.74 18.98
N GLU A 397 7.02 24.93 20.02
CA GLU A 397 6.13 23.83 20.42
C GLU A 397 4.74 24.32 20.83
N GLN A 398 4.67 25.40 21.62
CA GLN A 398 3.39 26.01 22.01
C GLN A 398 2.64 26.59 20.82
N ARG A 399 3.35 27.22 19.87
CA ARG A 399 2.76 27.71 18.61
C ARG A 399 2.20 26.55 17.78
N GLY A 400 2.99 25.50 17.59
CA GLY A 400 2.56 24.30 16.86
C GLY A 400 1.30 23.66 17.44
N ARG A 401 1.25 23.48 18.77
CA ARG A 401 0.06 22.96 19.46
C ARG A 401 -1.17 23.86 19.30
N LEU A 402 -0.99 25.18 19.42
CA LEU A 402 -2.10 26.12 19.25
C LEU A 402 -2.64 26.11 17.82
N ASP A 403 -1.76 26.04 16.82
CA ASP A 403 -2.14 25.96 15.41
C ASP A 403 -2.86 24.66 15.09
N GLU A 404 -2.45 23.54 15.69
CA GLU A 404 -3.14 22.25 15.58
C GLU A 404 -4.58 22.33 16.13
N VAL A 405 -4.76 22.85 17.35
CA VAL A 405 -6.07 22.99 17.99
C VAL A 405 -6.98 23.95 17.21
N ARG A 406 -6.43 25.07 16.72
CA ARG A 406 -7.18 26.02 15.87
C ARG A 406 -7.58 25.42 14.53
N SER A 407 -6.69 24.64 13.91
CA SER A 407 -6.96 23.94 12.65
C SER A 407 -8.07 22.92 12.84
N ARG A 408 -8.07 22.19 13.96
CA ARG A 408 -9.16 21.27 14.35
C ARG A 408 -10.49 22.01 14.50
N CYS A 409 -10.52 23.15 15.20
CA CYS A 409 -11.74 23.96 15.36
C CYS A 409 -12.29 24.41 13.99
N ARG A 410 -11.42 24.93 13.13
CA ARG A 410 -11.79 25.40 11.79
C ARG A 410 -12.39 24.29 10.95
N ARG A 411 -11.72 23.13 10.89
CA ARG A 411 -12.18 21.95 10.15
C ARG A 411 -13.58 21.52 10.60
N ILE A 412 -13.80 21.36 11.90
CA ILE A 412 -15.12 20.94 12.41
C ILE A 412 -16.19 21.99 12.06
N ALA A 413 -15.88 23.28 12.15
CA ALA A 413 -16.81 24.35 11.79
C ALA A 413 -17.18 24.35 10.30
N GLU A 414 -16.21 24.11 9.42
CA GLU A 414 -16.41 23.98 7.97
C GLU A 414 -17.30 22.78 7.64
N GLU A 415 -16.97 21.60 8.16
CA GLU A 415 -17.77 20.39 7.91
C GLU A 415 -19.17 20.48 8.52
N LEU A 416 -19.32 21.08 9.72
CA LEU A 416 -20.62 21.34 10.34
C LEU A 416 -21.47 22.27 9.47
N SER A 417 -20.86 23.28 8.84
CA SER A 417 -21.56 24.21 7.95
C SER A 417 -21.92 23.60 6.60
N ALA A 418 -21.15 22.62 6.13
CA ALA A 418 -21.36 21.90 4.87
C ALA A 418 -22.33 20.71 5.00
N HIS A 419 -22.90 20.48 6.19
CA HIS A 419 -23.78 19.33 6.42
C HIS A 419 -25.06 19.39 5.55
N PRO A 420 -25.45 18.32 4.84
CA PRO A 420 -26.58 18.33 3.89
C PRO A 420 -27.93 18.73 4.48
N TRP A 421 -28.14 18.47 5.78
CA TRP A 421 -29.35 18.91 6.48
C TRP A 421 -29.62 20.43 6.41
N TRP A 422 -28.59 21.26 6.23
CA TRP A 422 -28.79 22.70 6.06
C TRP A 422 -29.50 23.09 4.75
N GLU A 423 -29.59 22.17 3.79
CA GLU A 423 -30.35 22.35 2.55
C GLU A 423 -31.82 21.99 2.72
N THR A 424 -32.18 21.24 3.77
CA THR A 424 -33.57 20.81 4.03
C THR A 424 -34.34 21.80 4.92
N VAL A 425 -33.70 22.89 5.35
CA VAL A 425 -34.26 23.85 6.30
C VAL A 425 -34.38 25.24 5.68
N GLU A 426 -35.57 25.83 5.79
CA GLU A 426 -35.83 27.20 5.33
C GLU A 426 -35.31 28.26 6.32
N ASP A 427 -35.64 28.16 7.61
CA ASP A 427 -35.15 29.07 8.66
C ASP A 427 -33.85 28.56 9.30
N ARG A 428 -32.72 28.89 8.66
CA ARG A 428 -31.38 28.53 9.16
C ARG A 428 -31.04 29.13 10.53
N PRO A 429 -31.34 30.41 10.83
CA PRO A 429 -31.15 30.96 12.17
C PRO A 429 -31.86 30.17 13.28
N ALA A 430 -33.15 29.86 13.11
CA ALA A 430 -33.92 29.09 14.09
C ALA A 430 -33.37 27.66 14.25
N ALA A 431 -33.04 27.00 13.14
CA ALA A 431 -32.42 25.67 13.18
C ALA A 431 -31.05 25.63 13.87
N ARG A 432 -30.23 26.67 13.73
CA ARG A 432 -28.96 26.78 14.48
C ARG A 432 -29.21 26.86 15.98
N GLN A 433 -30.23 27.61 16.39
CA GLN A 433 -30.62 27.67 17.80
C GLN A 433 -31.14 26.32 18.30
N ALA A 434 -31.96 25.64 17.52
CA ALA A 434 -32.44 24.30 17.83
C ALA A 434 -31.29 23.28 17.95
N LEU A 435 -30.28 23.34 17.07
CA LEU A 435 -29.06 22.53 17.17
C LEU A 435 -28.26 22.79 18.43
N LEU A 436 -28.14 24.05 18.86
CA LEU A 436 -27.50 24.39 20.15
C LEU A 436 -28.25 23.76 21.32
N VAL A 437 -29.59 23.86 21.31
CA VAL A 437 -30.45 23.27 22.33
C VAL A 437 -30.32 21.73 22.35
N ALA A 438 -30.30 21.07 21.18
CA ALA A 438 -30.11 19.62 21.08
C ALA A 438 -28.71 19.17 21.54
N ALA A 439 -27.68 19.98 21.30
CA ALA A 439 -26.33 19.70 21.75
C ALA A 439 -26.18 19.84 23.27
N ASP A 440 -26.85 20.83 23.87
CA ASP A 440 -26.79 21.14 25.30
C ASP A 440 -27.72 20.23 26.15
N ARG A 441 -28.92 19.93 25.64
CA ARG A 441 -29.85 19.01 26.28
C ARG A 441 -29.53 17.58 25.88
N GLY A 442 -29.22 16.73 26.86
CA GLY A 442 -29.36 15.28 26.70
C GLY A 442 -30.83 14.84 26.66
N SER A 443 -31.77 15.61 26.08
CA SER A 443 -33.20 15.32 26.15
C SER A 443 -33.62 14.32 25.10
N TRP A 444 -33.99 13.13 25.57
CA TRP A 444 -34.43 11.98 24.80
C TRP A 444 -35.93 12.03 24.52
N VAL A 445 -36.32 11.67 23.31
CA VAL A 445 -37.67 11.15 23.03
C VAL A 445 -37.48 9.80 22.33
N SER A 446 -37.94 8.72 22.96
CA SER A 446 -37.96 7.39 22.33
C SER A 446 -38.91 7.40 21.13
N PRO A 447 -38.59 6.70 20.02
CA PRO A 447 -39.56 6.52 18.95
C PRO A 447 -40.73 5.66 19.46
N ALA A 448 -41.95 6.04 19.09
CA ALA A 448 -43.18 5.29 19.33
C ALA A 448 -43.30 4.10 18.38
#